data_AF-A0A0P4W2P3-F1
#
_entry.id   AF-A0A0P4W2P3-F1
#
_cell.length_a   1.000
_cell.length_b   1.000
_cell.length_c   1.000
_cell.angle_alpha   90.00
_cell.angle_beta   90.00
_cell.angle_gamma   90.00
#
_symmetry.space_group_name_H-M   'P 1'
#
loop_
_entity.id
_entity.type
_entity.pdbx_description
1 polymer ?
#
loop_
_entity_poly.entity_id
_entity_poly.type
_entity_poly.pdbx_seq_one_letter_code
_entity_poly.pdbx_strand_id
1 'polypeptide(L)'
;MFLSNLAESQQEHITLSGVEAGMVALLLDYAYTSTFTITEANVQALLSASNLLEVVAVRDACCRFLERHIDATNCVGIHCFAEAHACHDLSKKAKAYTLRNFTQVMTGEEWLSLPIEKVVEILSSDELEVEREEYVYDAATTWLHHSYATRSSIFPKILECVRLALVSPYFLVDVVEGETAVRTSPECRVIVEEARLYHLLPDRRHQLISPRTRHRRNTNTTTVIVAVGGEDNKLVLRSVECFDPLAHSWRSLSCLPFAVSKHGLVVSGENVLYLAGGEFPDGTVTRCLCRYDPVLDEWHDLAPMSRPRSELGLATLDGYVYAVGGWDGSNRLTDVERYDPRTNAWSPVASMELGLTSPAIAACQGKLYVCGGAILEDGDGTECVQMYDPHTDTWEQLPHMIIPRSGSAAAVLHGLIYIIGGWHASTENTNKVEKFDPRTKTWETVTSMCERRYRPGVAVVDSKLYILGGEDGWEHFHDTIECYNPDTNTWTRVGEMLTGRSWLSCAPLRVKKEILGNLATPMS
;
A
#
# COMPACT_ATOMS: atom_id res chain seq x y z
N MET A 1 5.50 41.68 34.45
CA MET A 1 4.49 42.27 33.55
C MET A 1 3.35 42.99 34.27
N PHE A 2 3.14 42.83 35.59
CA PHE A 2 2.02 43.45 36.33
C PHE A 2 2.41 44.67 37.20
N LEU A 3 3.41 45.47 36.81
CA LEU A 3 3.86 46.65 37.58
C LEU A 3 3.76 47.98 36.80
N SER A 4 3.18 47.98 35.60
CA SER A 4 2.77 49.20 34.92
C SER A 4 1.29 49.43 35.23
N ASN A 5 0.95 50.58 35.83
CA ASN A 5 -0.43 51.04 35.87
C ASN A 5 -0.93 51.12 34.42
N LEU A 6 -1.79 50.16 34.05
CA LEU A 6 -2.45 50.11 32.75
C LEU A 6 -3.15 51.46 32.51
N ALA A 7 -2.99 52.05 31.32
CA ALA A 7 -3.57 53.35 30.99
C ALA A 7 -5.11 53.34 31.15
N GLU A 8 -5.69 52.16 30.95
CA GLU A 8 -7.08 51.77 31.16
C GLU A 8 -7.55 52.01 32.60
N SER A 9 -6.66 51.97 33.60
CA SER A 9 -7.00 52.21 35.01
C SER A 9 -7.36 53.67 35.32
N GLN A 10 -7.02 54.60 34.42
CA GLN A 10 -7.31 56.03 34.55
C GLN A 10 -8.38 56.51 33.55
N GLN A 11 -8.98 55.60 32.78
CA GLN A 11 -10.00 55.91 31.80
C GLN A 11 -11.39 55.54 32.35
N GLU A 12 -12.35 56.47 32.28
CA GLU A 12 -13.76 56.19 32.61
C GLU A 12 -14.44 55.27 31.57
N HIS A 13 -13.96 55.27 30.33
CA HIS A 13 -14.49 54.46 29.24
C HIS A 13 -13.36 53.71 28.54
N ILE A 14 -13.47 52.38 28.48
CA ILE A 14 -12.54 51.50 27.79
C ILE A 14 -13.28 50.92 26.56
N THR A 15 -12.66 51.04 25.38
CA THR A 15 -13.22 50.46 24.15
C THR A 15 -12.63 49.07 23.95
N LEU A 16 -13.47 48.04 24.08
CA LEU A 16 -13.10 46.67 23.74
C LEU A 16 -13.17 46.49 22.22
N SER A 17 -12.03 46.20 21.60
CA SER A 17 -11.94 45.94 20.17
C SER A 17 -12.00 44.42 19.89
N GLY A 18 -12.64 44.04 18.77
CA GLY A 18 -12.75 42.63 18.36
C GLY A 18 -13.90 41.84 18.98
N VAL A 19 -14.81 42.49 19.71
CA VAL A 19 -16.00 41.85 20.30
C VAL A 19 -17.27 42.66 20.04
N GLU A 20 -18.35 41.96 19.72
CA GLU A 20 -19.66 42.58 19.58
C GLU A 20 -20.28 42.88 20.95
N ALA A 21 -20.87 44.07 21.10
CA ALA A 21 -21.47 44.51 22.36
C ALA A 21 -22.53 43.53 22.89
N GLY A 22 -23.32 42.91 22.00
CA GLY A 22 -24.31 41.90 22.37
C GLY A 22 -23.71 40.63 22.95
N MET A 23 -22.54 40.19 22.48
CA MET A 23 -21.87 39.00 23.00
C MET A 23 -21.23 39.28 24.35
N VAL A 24 -20.68 40.48 24.55
CA VAL A 24 -20.15 40.89 25.87
C VAL A 24 -21.29 40.97 26.90
N ALA A 25 -22.47 41.49 26.51
CA ALA A 25 -23.65 41.49 27.38
C ALA A 25 -24.05 40.07 27.79
N LEU A 26 -24.09 39.12 26.85
CA LEU A 26 -24.36 37.70 27.14
C LEU A 26 -23.33 37.08 28.08
N LEU A 27 -22.05 37.41 27.93
CA LEU A 27 -20.98 36.93 28.82
C LEU A 27 -21.08 37.53 30.23
N LEU A 28 -21.49 38.80 30.34
CA LEU A 28 -21.77 39.45 31.62
C LEU A 28 -22.99 38.82 32.30
N ASP A 29 -24.08 38.62 31.56
CA ASP A 29 -25.28 37.95 32.08
C ASP A 29 -24.94 36.54 32.56
N TYR A 30 -24.10 35.81 31.82
CA TYR A 30 -23.60 34.51 32.25
C TYR A 30 -22.77 34.61 33.55
N ALA A 31 -21.91 35.61 33.70
CA ALA A 31 -21.10 35.78 34.91
C ALA A 31 -21.97 35.98 36.18
N TYR A 32 -23.14 36.62 36.05
CA TYR A 32 -24.05 36.84 37.17
C TYR A 32 -25.11 35.74 37.35
N THR A 33 -25.56 35.10 36.27
CA THR A 33 -26.70 34.15 36.30
C THR A 33 -26.28 32.69 36.15
N SER A 34 -25.07 32.42 35.67
CA SER A 34 -24.60 31.10 35.23
C SER A 34 -25.47 30.47 34.13
N THR A 35 -26.25 31.27 33.39
CA THR A 35 -27.12 30.82 32.30
C THR A 35 -26.96 31.69 31.07
N PHE A 36 -27.04 31.10 29.88
CA PHE A 36 -27.03 31.81 28.59
C PHE A 36 -27.64 30.91 27.51
N THR A 37 -27.99 31.50 26.36
CA THR A 37 -28.61 30.79 25.24
C THR A 37 -27.73 30.85 23.99
N ILE A 38 -27.46 29.69 23.39
CA ILE A 38 -26.70 29.57 22.14
C ILE A 38 -27.68 29.36 20.99
N THR A 39 -27.49 30.08 19.89
CA THR A 39 -28.25 30.00 18.65
C THR A 39 -27.30 29.96 17.45
N GLU A 40 -27.78 29.51 16.29
CA GLU A 40 -26.97 29.48 15.06
C GLU A 40 -26.47 30.88 14.66
N ALA A 41 -27.24 31.94 14.97
CA ALA A 41 -26.87 33.31 14.65
C ALA A 41 -25.81 33.90 15.61
N ASN A 42 -25.75 33.45 16.87
CA ASN A 42 -24.83 34.03 17.86
C ASN A 42 -23.56 33.20 18.11
N VAL A 43 -23.55 31.91 17.77
CA VAL A 43 -22.51 30.97 18.22
C VAL A 43 -21.11 31.36 17.76
N GLN A 44 -20.95 31.85 16.53
CA GLN A 44 -19.63 32.26 16.01
C GLN A 44 -19.11 33.49 16.78
N ALA A 45 -19.90 34.57 16.84
CA ALA A 45 -19.51 35.78 17.56
C ALA A 45 -19.29 35.53 19.06
N LEU A 46 -20.11 34.67 19.68
CA LEU A 46 -19.98 34.26 21.07
C LEU A 46 -18.74 33.41 21.32
N LEU A 47 -18.38 32.49 20.43
CA LEU A 47 -17.15 31.71 20.53
C LEU A 47 -15.93 32.64 20.45
N SER A 48 -15.90 33.56 19.48
CA SER A 48 -14.82 34.55 19.33
C SER A 48 -14.65 35.40 20.59
N ALA A 49 -15.75 35.92 21.14
CA ALA A 49 -15.73 36.75 22.34
C ALA A 49 -15.33 35.97 23.60
N SER A 50 -15.89 34.77 23.79
CA SER A 50 -15.56 33.92 24.94
C SER A 50 -14.11 33.42 24.91
N ASN A 51 -13.55 33.21 23.71
CA ASN A 51 -12.15 32.85 23.56
C ASN A 51 -11.23 34.04 23.86
N LEU A 52 -11.55 35.24 23.37
CA LEU A 52 -10.78 36.45 23.63
C LEU A 52 -10.76 36.85 25.11
N LEU A 53 -11.91 36.73 25.78
CA LEU A 53 -12.08 37.07 27.20
C LEU A 53 -11.83 35.89 28.14
N GLU A 54 -11.33 34.76 27.61
CA GLU A 54 -10.97 33.55 28.36
C GLU A 54 -12.09 32.95 29.22
N VAL A 55 -13.35 33.07 28.78
CA VAL A 55 -14.52 32.45 29.42
C VAL A 55 -14.67 31.00 28.96
N VAL A 56 -13.81 30.13 29.49
CA VAL A 56 -13.65 28.71 29.08
C VAL A 56 -14.97 27.92 29.03
N ALA A 57 -15.84 28.09 30.03
CA ALA A 57 -17.11 27.35 30.09
C ALA A 57 -18.05 27.67 28.93
N VAL A 58 -18.12 28.95 28.52
CA VAL A 58 -18.93 29.40 27.38
C VAL A 58 -18.29 28.96 26.07
N ARG A 59 -16.96 29.08 25.95
CA ARG A 59 -16.20 28.58 24.79
C ARG A 59 -16.47 27.10 24.55
N ASP A 60 -16.31 26.27 25.57
CA ASP A 60 -16.49 24.82 25.46
C ASP A 60 -17.95 24.45 25.13
N ALA A 61 -18.92 25.22 25.62
CA ALA A 61 -20.33 25.04 25.26
C ALA A 61 -20.60 25.41 23.79
N CYS A 62 -20.01 26.50 23.28
CA CYS A 62 -20.09 26.89 21.87
C CYS A 62 -19.44 25.84 20.97
N CYS A 63 -18.27 25.30 21.36
CA CYS A 63 -17.64 24.19 20.65
C CYS A 63 -18.57 22.97 20.58
N ARG A 64 -19.17 22.56 21.71
CA ARG A 64 -20.13 21.43 21.72
C ARG A 64 -21.38 21.68 20.89
N PHE A 65 -21.84 22.93 20.81
CA PHE A 65 -22.96 23.30 19.94
C PHE A 65 -22.56 23.12 18.47
N LEU A 66 -21.43 23.70 18.04
CA LEU A 66 -20.93 23.56 16.68
C LEU A 66 -20.68 22.10 16.31
N GLU A 67 -20.10 21.30 17.20
CA GLU A 67 -19.87 19.86 16.97
C GLU A 67 -21.15 19.07 16.65
N ARG A 68 -22.29 19.44 17.25
CA ARG A 68 -23.58 18.77 17.00
C ARG A 68 -24.26 19.22 15.71
N HIS A 69 -23.86 20.37 15.19
CA HIS A 69 -24.44 21.00 14.01
C HIS A 69 -23.48 20.99 12.81
N ILE A 70 -22.45 20.14 12.81
CA ILE A 70 -21.58 19.95 11.64
C ILE A 70 -22.36 19.22 10.53
N ASP A 71 -22.37 19.82 9.35
CA ASP A 71 -22.97 19.28 8.13
C ASP A 71 -22.05 19.48 6.91
N ALA A 72 -22.42 18.90 5.77
CA ALA A 72 -21.61 18.97 4.55
C ALA A 72 -21.46 20.38 3.97
N THR A 73 -22.37 21.31 4.31
CA THR A 73 -22.36 22.69 3.81
C THR A 73 -21.57 23.65 4.69
N ASN A 74 -21.36 23.33 5.97
CA ASN A 74 -20.70 24.21 6.95
C ASN A 74 -19.38 23.65 7.54
N CYS A 75 -19.07 22.36 7.31
CA CYS A 75 -17.95 21.71 8.00
C CYS A 75 -16.60 22.36 7.69
N VAL A 76 -16.42 22.86 6.47
CA VAL A 76 -15.19 23.52 6.01
C VAL A 76 -15.04 24.87 6.71
N GLY A 77 -16.11 25.66 6.76
CA GLY A 77 -16.19 26.91 7.50
C GLY A 77 -15.92 26.71 8.99
N ILE A 78 -16.55 25.71 9.62
CA ILE A 78 -16.32 25.35 11.03
C ILE A 78 -14.86 24.94 11.26
N HIS A 79 -14.24 24.16 10.36
CA HIS A 79 -12.84 23.78 10.47
C HIS A 79 -11.91 25.01 10.46
N CYS A 80 -12.08 25.91 9.48
CA CYS A 80 -11.27 27.12 9.34
C CYS A 80 -11.49 28.07 10.53
N PHE A 81 -12.74 28.23 10.97
CA PHE A 81 -13.11 29.06 12.10
C PHE A 81 -12.51 28.53 13.41
N ALA A 82 -12.65 27.23 13.67
CA ALA A 82 -12.11 26.60 14.86
C ALA A 82 -10.58 26.69 14.92
N GLU A 83 -9.89 26.59 13.78
CA GLU A 83 -8.44 26.77 13.72
C GLU A 83 -8.03 28.21 14.01
N ALA A 84 -8.72 29.21 13.43
CA ALA A 84 -8.46 30.62 13.68
C ALA A 84 -8.61 31.01 15.17
N HIS A 85 -9.48 30.31 15.90
CA HIS A 85 -9.70 30.51 17.34
C HIS A 85 -8.97 29.50 18.24
N ALA A 86 -8.00 28.75 17.71
CA ALA A 86 -7.23 27.73 18.46
C ALA A 86 -8.10 26.65 19.16
N CYS A 87 -9.31 26.42 18.65
CA CYS A 87 -10.23 25.38 19.10
C CYS A 87 -9.86 24.04 18.42
N HIS A 88 -8.73 23.45 18.83
CA HIS A 88 -8.12 22.31 18.15
C HIS A 88 -9.02 21.07 18.06
N ASP A 89 -9.80 20.77 19.11
CA ASP A 89 -10.65 19.56 19.11
C ASP A 89 -11.82 19.68 18.13
N LEU A 90 -12.48 20.85 18.10
CA LEU A 90 -13.54 21.15 17.12
C LEU A 90 -12.96 21.14 15.70
N SER A 91 -11.79 21.76 15.49
CA SER A 91 -11.12 21.80 14.19
C SER A 91 -10.80 20.40 13.66
N LYS A 92 -10.29 19.49 14.52
CA LYS A 92 -10.02 18.09 14.17
C LYS A 92 -11.29 17.33 13.81
N LYS A 93 -12.37 17.48 14.59
CA LYS A 93 -13.66 16.83 14.31
C LYS A 93 -14.29 17.33 13.01
N ALA A 94 -14.24 18.64 12.77
CA ALA A 94 -14.73 19.25 11.54
C ALA A 94 -13.93 18.77 10.33
N LYS A 95 -12.59 18.75 10.41
CA LYS A 95 -11.73 18.17 9.37
C LYS A 95 -12.05 16.71 9.10
N ALA A 96 -12.18 15.88 10.13
CA ALA A 96 -12.53 14.47 9.98
C ALA A 96 -13.89 14.29 9.28
N TYR A 97 -14.88 15.14 9.61
CA TYR A 97 -16.17 15.15 8.93
C TYR A 97 -16.05 15.57 7.46
N THR A 98 -15.28 16.63 7.17
CA THR A 98 -15.00 17.08 5.80
C THR A 98 -14.37 15.98 4.97
N LEU A 99 -13.37 15.27 5.52
CA LEU A 99 -12.69 14.18 4.83
C LEU A 99 -13.62 12.99 4.55
N ARG A 100 -14.53 12.69 5.48
CA ARG A 100 -15.51 11.59 5.37
C ARG A 100 -16.63 11.87 4.36
N ASN A 101 -17.10 13.10 4.27
CA ASN A 101 -18.23 13.49 3.42
C ASN A 101 -17.80 14.33 2.22
N PHE A 102 -16.56 14.17 1.77
CA PHE A 102 -15.92 15.05 0.79
C PHE A 102 -16.71 15.21 -0.51
N THR A 103 -17.34 14.14 -1.00
CA THR A 103 -18.16 14.15 -2.23
C THR A 103 -19.34 15.11 -2.15
N GLN A 104 -19.90 15.34 -0.96
CA GLN A 104 -20.96 16.34 -0.75
C GLN A 104 -20.34 17.74 -0.58
N VAL A 105 -19.24 17.83 0.17
CA VAL A 105 -18.57 19.10 0.48
C VAL A 105 -18.08 19.83 -0.77
N MET A 106 -17.50 19.10 -1.73
CA MET A 106 -16.92 19.69 -2.94
C MET A 106 -17.95 20.42 -3.82
N THR A 107 -19.25 20.13 -3.65
CA THR A 107 -20.34 20.78 -4.37
C THR A 107 -20.80 22.10 -3.72
N GLY A 108 -20.38 22.37 -2.49
CA GLY A 108 -20.78 23.54 -1.73
C GLY A 108 -20.02 24.82 -2.10
N GLU A 109 -20.64 25.97 -1.85
CA GLU A 109 -20.00 27.28 -2.09
C GLU A 109 -18.80 27.54 -1.18
N GLU A 110 -18.81 27.03 0.05
CA GLU A 110 -17.68 27.16 0.98
C GLU A 110 -16.39 26.61 0.36
N TRP A 111 -16.47 25.47 -0.34
CA TRP A 111 -15.32 24.86 -1.03
C TRP A 111 -14.73 25.79 -2.08
N LEU A 112 -15.56 26.44 -2.89
CA LEU A 112 -15.11 27.34 -3.97
C LEU A 112 -14.41 28.59 -3.43
N SER A 113 -14.80 29.03 -2.24
CA SER A 113 -14.25 30.20 -1.56
C SER A 113 -12.94 29.95 -0.80
N LEU A 114 -12.53 28.68 -0.65
CA LEU A 114 -11.37 28.32 0.16
C LEU A 114 -10.05 28.91 -0.35
N PRO A 115 -9.14 29.32 0.57
CA PRO A 115 -7.76 29.63 0.23
C PRO A 115 -6.97 28.36 -0.12
N ILE A 116 -5.88 28.53 -0.88
CA ILE A 116 -5.10 27.43 -1.44
C ILE A 116 -4.54 26.50 -0.35
N GLU A 117 -4.11 27.05 0.78
CA GLU A 117 -3.51 26.29 1.89
C GLU A 117 -4.50 25.23 2.41
N LYS A 118 -5.79 25.57 2.48
CA LYS A 118 -6.85 24.68 2.95
C LYS A 118 -7.25 23.65 1.92
N VAL A 119 -7.27 24.02 0.63
CA VAL A 119 -7.49 23.04 -0.45
C VAL A 119 -6.37 22.01 -0.46
N VAL A 120 -5.11 22.43 -0.39
CA VAL A 120 -3.95 21.53 -0.33
C VAL A 120 -4.03 20.64 0.91
N GLU A 121 -4.35 21.20 2.09
CA GLU A 121 -4.48 20.44 3.34
C GLU A 121 -5.51 19.29 3.23
N ILE A 122 -6.65 19.55 2.59
CA ILE A 122 -7.73 18.56 2.45
C ILE A 122 -7.36 17.53 1.37
N LEU A 123 -6.96 17.98 0.16
CA LEU A 123 -6.70 17.09 -0.97
C LEU A 123 -5.44 16.22 -0.79
N SER A 124 -4.43 16.69 -0.06
CA SER A 124 -3.22 15.91 0.22
C SER A 124 -3.43 14.81 1.26
N SER A 125 -4.53 14.85 2.03
CA SER A 125 -4.79 13.91 3.13
C SER A 125 -4.99 12.46 2.65
N ASP A 126 -4.23 11.52 3.24
CA ASP A 126 -4.40 10.08 3.06
C ASP A 126 -5.73 9.55 3.64
N GLU A 127 -6.39 10.33 4.51
CA GLU A 127 -7.65 10.00 5.18
C GLU A 127 -8.89 10.50 4.41
N LEU A 128 -8.70 11.18 3.28
CA LEU A 128 -9.80 11.63 2.43
C LEU A 128 -10.59 10.43 1.87
N GLU A 129 -11.89 10.40 2.15
CA GLU A 129 -12.79 9.30 1.79
C GLU A 129 -13.45 9.58 0.45
N VAL A 130 -12.90 8.95 -0.58
CA VAL A 130 -13.40 8.99 -1.95
C VAL A 130 -13.30 7.61 -2.57
N GLU A 131 -14.29 7.24 -3.36
CA GLU A 131 -14.27 5.98 -4.11
C GLU A 131 -13.23 6.00 -5.23
N ARG A 132 -12.99 7.19 -5.79
CA ARG A 132 -12.33 7.44 -7.06
C ARG A 132 -11.56 8.75 -7.01
N GLU A 133 -10.32 8.75 -7.50
CA GLU A 133 -9.51 9.98 -7.60
C GLU A 133 -10.08 10.95 -8.63
N GLU A 134 -10.94 10.50 -9.54
CA GLU A 134 -11.65 11.39 -10.47
C GLU A 134 -12.48 12.45 -9.71
N TYR A 135 -13.11 12.12 -8.58
CA TYR A 135 -13.83 13.11 -7.76
C TYR A 135 -12.90 14.16 -7.13
N VAL A 136 -11.67 13.78 -6.79
CA VAL A 136 -10.65 14.70 -6.25
C VAL A 136 -10.19 15.67 -7.35
N TYR A 137 -10.04 15.17 -8.58
CA TYR A 137 -9.74 15.99 -9.75
C TYR A 137 -10.89 16.96 -10.07
N ASP A 138 -12.14 16.50 -10.04
CA ASP A 138 -13.32 17.32 -10.27
C ASP A 138 -13.42 18.45 -9.22
N ALA A 139 -13.12 18.15 -7.95
CA ALA A 139 -13.09 19.16 -6.89
C ALA A 139 -11.99 20.21 -7.12
N ALA A 140 -10.81 19.79 -7.58
CA ALA A 140 -9.69 20.69 -7.90
C ALA A 140 -10.00 21.60 -9.10
N THR A 141 -10.62 21.06 -10.15
CA THR A 141 -10.99 21.83 -11.35
C THR A 141 -12.15 22.78 -11.09
N THR A 142 -13.16 22.37 -10.32
CA THR A 142 -14.26 23.26 -9.93
C THR A 142 -13.75 24.45 -9.11
N TRP A 143 -12.79 24.22 -8.19
CA TRP A 143 -12.11 25.30 -7.46
C TRP A 143 -11.30 26.20 -8.40
N LEU A 144 -10.59 25.65 -9.38
CA LEU A 144 -9.84 26.43 -10.38
C LEU A 144 -10.78 27.34 -11.20
N HIS A 145 -11.87 26.79 -11.75
CA HIS A 145 -12.76 27.51 -12.67
C HIS A 145 -13.52 28.66 -11.99
N HIS A 146 -13.79 28.58 -10.69
CA HIS A 146 -14.42 29.67 -9.94
C HIS A 146 -13.61 30.98 -9.98
N SER A 147 -12.28 30.91 -10.10
CA SER A 147 -11.41 32.11 -10.22
C SER A 147 -10.19 31.83 -11.08
N TYR A 148 -10.43 31.45 -12.34
CA TYR A 148 -9.38 30.98 -13.26
C TYR A 148 -8.20 31.96 -13.43
N ALA A 149 -8.49 33.26 -13.54
CA ALA A 149 -7.48 34.29 -13.77
C ALA A 149 -6.42 34.36 -12.66
N THR A 150 -6.80 34.12 -11.40
CA THR A 150 -5.88 34.17 -10.25
C THR A 150 -5.34 32.79 -9.87
N ARG A 151 -6.12 31.72 -10.09
CA ARG A 151 -5.81 30.35 -9.64
C ARG A 151 -5.01 29.53 -10.65
N SER A 152 -5.05 29.86 -11.94
CA SER A 152 -4.37 29.10 -13.01
C SER A 152 -2.85 28.95 -12.79
N SER A 153 -2.16 29.99 -12.33
CA SER A 153 -0.72 29.92 -12.03
C SER A 153 -0.38 29.07 -10.80
N ILE A 154 -1.36 28.83 -9.92
CA ILE A 154 -1.20 28.11 -8.65
C ILE A 154 -1.65 26.66 -8.78
N PHE A 155 -2.48 26.36 -9.80
CA PHE A 155 -3.06 25.04 -10.04
C PHE A 155 -2.07 23.87 -10.03
N PRO A 156 -0.81 23.98 -10.50
CA PRO A 156 0.13 22.86 -10.41
C PRO A 156 0.28 22.28 -9.00
N LYS A 157 0.29 23.13 -7.96
CA LYS A 157 0.36 22.69 -6.55
C LYS A 157 -0.88 21.93 -6.09
N ILE A 158 -2.05 22.29 -6.63
CA ILE A 158 -3.29 21.56 -6.35
C ILE A 158 -3.27 20.21 -7.08
N LEU A 159 -2.81 20.19 -8.32
CA LEU A 159 -2.73 18.98 -9.13
C LEU A 159 -1.78 17.94 -8.52
N GLU A 160 -0.69 18.38 -7.86
CA GLU A 160 0.20 17.50 -7.09
C GLU A 160 -0.52 16.72 -5.97
N CYS A 161 -1.63 17.25 -5.45
CA CYS A 161 -2.42 16.59 -4.41
C CYS A 161 -3.38 15.53 -4.98
N VAL A 162 -3.63 15.55 -6.29
CA VAL A 162 -4.48 14.59 -7.01
C VAL A 162 -3.63 13.40 -7.45
N ARG A 163 -4.05 12.18 -7.11
CA ARG A 163 -3.27 10.96 -7.38
C ARG A 163 -3.57 10.46 -8.79
N LEU A 164 -3.14 11.22 -9.80
CA LEU A 164 -3.44 10.95 -11.22
C LEU A 164 -2.99 9.55 -11.68
N ALA A 165 -1.96 8.98 -11.07
CA ALA A 165 -1.53 7.60 -11.37
C ALA A 165 -2.60 6.53 -11.03
N LEU A 166 -3.62 6.90 -10.26
CA LEU A 166 -4.69 6.02 -9.80
C LEU A 166 -6.05 6.33 -10.46
N VAL A 167 -6.11 7.26 -11.42
CA VAL A 167 -7.31 7.49 -12.23
C VAL A 167 -7.37 6.54 -13.41
N SER A 168 -8.52 6.44 -14.08
CA SER A 168 -8.63 5.69 -15.34
C SER A 168 -7.74 6.30 -16.44
N PRO A 169 -7.05 5.49 -17.28
CA PRO A 169 -6.32 5.99 -18.45
C PRO A 169 -7.19 6.80 -19.41
N TYR A 170 -8.47 6.42 -19.58
CA TYR A 170 -9.43 7.17 -20.39
C TYR A 170 -9.67 8.56 -19.83
N PHE A 171 -9.84 8.67 -18.50
CA PHE A 171 -10.05 9.95 -17.84
C PHE A 171 -8.80 10.85 -17.94
N LEU A 172 -7.61 10.26 -17.77
CA LEU A 172 -6.34 10.98 -17.89
C LEU A 172 -6.18 11.64 -19.27
N VAL A 173 -6.50 10.92 -20.34
CA VAL A 173 -6.34 11.42 -21.72
C VAL A 173 -7.50 12.33 -22.13
N ASP A 174 -8.74 11.92 -21.89
CA ASP A 174 -9.91 12.62 -22.43
C ASP A 174 -10.29 13.87 -21.63
N VAL A 175 -10.02 13.88 -20.31
CA VAL A 175 -10.42 14.96 -19.40
C VAL A 175 -9.19 15.75 -18.92
N VAL A 176 -8.22 15.10 -18.29
CA VAL A 176 -7.11 15.80 -17.61
C VAL A 176 -6.24 16.58 -18.59
N GLU A 177 -5.94 16.00 -19.76
CA GLU A 177 -5.16 16.69 -20.80
C GLU A 177 -5.97 17.71 -21.62
N GLY A 178 -7.29 17.60 -21.60
CA GLY A 178 -8.19 18.57 -22.21
C GLY A 178 -8.20 19.91 -21.45
N GLU A 179 -7.87 19.90 -20.16
CA GLU A 179 -7.89 21.08 -19.31
C GLU A 179 -6.80 22.09 -19.73
N THR A 180 -7.24 23.33 -19.95
CA THR A 180 -6.38 24.41 -20.43
C THR A 180 -5.22 24.70 -19.49
N ALA A 181 -5.44 24.70 -18.18
CA ALA A 181 -4.39 24.94 -17.19
C ALA A 181 -3.31 23.86 -17.21
N VAL A 182 -3.69 22.60 -17.47
CA VAL A 182 -2.76 21.45 -17.57
C VAL A 182 -1.93 21.54 -18.84
N ARG A 183 -2.55 21.91 -19.96
CA ARG A 183 -1.86 22.02 -21.26
C ARG A 183 -0.86 23.17 -21.30
N THR A 184 -1.16 24.30 -20.65
CA THR A 184 -0.30 25.49 -20.67
C THR A 184 0.86 25.43 -19.69
N SER A 185 0.71 24.73 -18.56
CA SER A 185 1.74 24.64 -17.52
C SER A 185 2.68 23.45 -17.78
N PRO A 186 4.00 23.67 -17.89
CA PRO A 186 4.96 22.57 -18.00
C PRO A 186 5.01 21.71 -16.73
N GLU A 187 4.77 22.29 -15.56
CA GLU A 187 4.75 21.58 -14.27
C GLU A 187 3.62 20.55 -14.23
N CYS A 188 2.40 20.94 -14.64
CA CYS A 188 1.27 20.02 -14.74
C CYS A 188 1.56 18.85 -15.70
N ARG A 189 2.25 19.11 -16.82
CA ARG A 189 2.59 18.07 -17.80
C ARG A 189 3.54 17.01 -17.23
N VAL A 190 4.48 17.39 -16.35
CA VAL A 190 5.37 16.43 -15.68
C VAL A 190 4.56 15.48 -14.79
N ILE A 191 3.55 15.99 -14.08
CA ILE A 191 2.67 15.19 -13.21
C ILE A 191 1.84 14.20 -14.05
N VAL A 192 1.31 14.64 -15.19
CA VAL A 192 0.55 13.78 -16.12
C VAL A 192 1.45 12.71 -16.74
N GLU A 193 2.69 13.05 -17.10
CA GLU A 193 3.63 12.08 -17.69
C GLU A 193 4.01 10.98 -16.68
N GLU A 194 4.19 11.32 -15.40
CA GLU A 194 4.40 10.32 -14.35
C GLU A 194 3.21 9.36 -14.23
N ALA A 195 1.99 9.88 -14.28
CA ALA A 195 0.78 9.06 -14.27
C ALA A 195 0.70 8.14 -15.50
N ARG A 196 1.06 8.65 -16.69
CA ARG A 196 1.15 7.84 -17.91
C ARG A 196 2.14 6.69 -17.75
N LEU A 197 3.35 6.96 -17.25
CA LEU A 197 4.37 5.94 -17.01
C LEU A 197 3.88 4.88 -16.02
N TYR A 198 3.14 5.26 -14.98
CA TYR A 198 2.54 4.33 -14.01
C TYR A 198 1.51 3.38 -14.64
N HIS A 199 0.74 3.85 -15.62
CA HIS A 199 -0.20 3.02 -16.38
C HIS A 199 0.50 2.13 -17.41
N LEU A 200 1.57 2.63 -18.05
CA LEU A 200 2.30 1.89 -19.07
C LEU A 200 3.16 0.75 -18.51
N LEU A 201 3.57 0.84 -17.23
CA LEU A 201 4.52 -0.10 -16.61
C LEU A 201 3.95 -0.77 -15.35
N PRO A 202 2.90 -1.61 -15.45
CA PRO A 202 2.19 -2.17 -14.31
C PRO A 202 3.08 -3.04 -13.40
N ASP A 203 3.96 -3.89 -13.95
CA ASP A 203 4.86 -4.76 -13.16
C ASP A 203 6.02 -3.99 -12.50
N ARG A 204 6.27 -2.74 -12.91
CA ARG A 204 7.36 -1.90 -12.39
C ARG A 204 6.87 -0.81 -11.44
N ARG A 205 5.59 -0.82 -11.04
CA ARG A 205 5.00 0.17 -10.12
C ARG A 205 5.73 0.28 -8.79
N HIS A 206 6.36 -0.79 -8.31
CA HIS A 206 7.19 -0.79 -7.10
C HIS A 206 8.44 0.12 -7.19
N GLN A 207 8.83 0.55 -8.40
CA GLN A 207 9.91 1.53 -8.64
C GLN A 207 9.38 2.97 -8.74
N LEU A 208 8.07 3.14 -8.95
CA LEU A 208 7.40 4.43 -9.14
C LEU A 208 6.67 4.88 -7.87
N ILE A 209 7.22 4.55 -6.69
CA ILE A 209 6.59 4.87 -5.41
C ILE A 209 6.79 6.35 -5.11
N SER A 210 5.68 7.05 -4.95
CA SER A 210 5.61 8.45 -4.52
C SER A 210 4.32 8.66 -3.72
N PRO A 211 4.18 9.75 -2.96
CA PRO A 211 2.90 10.09 -2.32
C PRO A 211 1.71 10.12 -3.30
N ARG A 212 1.97 10.39 -4.59
CA ARG A 212 0.97 10.45 -5.66
C ARG A 212 0.59 9.09 -6.25
N THR A 213 1.36 8.02 -5.98
CA THR A 213 1.07 6.66 -6.46
C THR A 213 0.55 5.73 -5.36
N ARG A 214 0.44 6.25 -4.13
CA ARG A 214 -0.12 5.53 -2.97
C ARG A 214 -1.65 5.67 -2.93
N HIS A 215 -2.38 4.60 -2.70
CA HIS A 215 -3.83 4.68 -2.50
C HIS A 215 -4.20 5.38 -1.18
N ARG A 216 -5.36 6.06 -1.16
CA ARG A 216 -5.95 6.59 0.08
C ARG A 216 -6.47 5.44 0.94
N ARG A 217 -6.37 5.58 2.27
CA ARG A 217 -6.70 4.52 3.24
C ARG A 217 -8.16 4.06 3.15
N ASN A 218 -9.05 4.98 2.78
CA ASN A 218 -10.49 4.74 2.74
C ASN A 218 -11.05 4.39 1.35
N THR A 219 -10.20 4.03 0.38
CA THR A 219 -10.73 3.42 -0.86
C THR A 219 -11.52 2.13 -0.53
N ASN A 220 -12.52 1.78 -1.34
CA ASN A 220 -13.31 0.53 -1.19
C ASN A 220 -12.48 -0.75 -1.46
N THR A 221 -11.16 -0.62 -1.59
CA THR A 221 -10.21 -1.70 -1.77
C THR A 221 -9.16 -1.67 -0.66
N THR A 222 -8.64 -2.83 -0.30
CA THR A 222 -7.48 -2.96 0.58
C THR A 222 -6.49 -3.93 -0.05
N THR A 223 -5.21 -3.76 0.28
CA THR A 223 -4.16 -4.69 -0.15
C THR A 223 -3.97 -5.71 0.96
N VAL A 224 -4.26 -6.97 0.65
CA VAL A 224 -4.08 -8.11 1.55
C VAL A 224 -2.86 -8.91 1.12
N ILE A 225 -2.31 -9.68 2.05
CA ILE A 225 -1.29 -10.70 1.75
C ILE A 225 -2.02 -12.02 1.60
N VAL A 226 -1.96 -12.61 0.41
CA VAL A 226 -2.54 -13.93 0.15
C VAL A 226 -1.45 -14.98 0.37
N ALA A 227 -1.72 -15.94 1.25
CA ALA A 227 -0.92 -17.11 1.53
C ALA A 227 -1.59 -18.33 0.86
N VAL A 228 -0.86 -19.00 -0.03
CA VAL A 228 -1.38 -20.07 -0.88
C VAL A 228 -0.68 -21.38 -0.59
N GLY A 229 -1.47 -22.41 -0.24
CA GLY A 229 -0.99 -23.78 -0.08
C GLY A 229 0.10 -23.94 0.97
N GLY A 230 1.15 -24.66 0.62
CA GLY A 230 2.26 -25.04 1.49
C GLY A 230 2.10 -26.45 2.06
N GLU A 231 3.00 -26.81 2.96
CA GLU A 231 3.00 -28.09 3.67
C GLU A 231 3.01 -27.85 5.18
N ASP A 232 2.24 -28.64 5.91
CA ASP A 232 2.37 -28.79 7.35
C ASP A 232 2.89 -30.19 7.71
N ASN A 233 3.04 -30.45 9.02
CA ASN A 233 3.50 -31.74 9.55
C ASN A 233 2.66 -32.97 9.15
N LYS A 234 1.52 -32.79 8.47
CA LYS A 234 0.56 -33.86 8.18
C LYS A 234 0.22 -33.96 6.70
N LEU A 235 0.07 -32.83 5.99
CA LEU A 235 -0.57 -32.77 4.68
C LEU A 235 -0.02 -31.63 3.81
N VAL A 236 -0.08 -31.86 2.50
CA VAL A 236 0.00 -30.78 1.50
C VAL A 236 -1.33 -30.02 1.50
N LEU A 237 -1.26 -28.70 1.71
CA LEU A 237 -2.43 -27.87 1.94
C LEU A 237 -3.04 -27.34 0.63
N ARG A 238 -4.37 -27.21 0.63
CA ARG A 238 -5.15 -26.55 -0.42
C ARG A 238 -5.63 -25.17 -0.02
N SER A 239 -5.47 -24.80 1.25
CA SER A 239 -6.02 -23.57 1.79
C SER A 239 -5.39 -22.36 1.15
N VAL A 240 -6.24 -21.38 0.87
CA VAL A 240 -5.86 -20.05 0.42
C VAL A 240 -6.42 -19.07 1.43
N GLU A 241 -5.55 -18.29 2.04
CA GLU A 241 -5.91 -17.40 3.14
C GLU A 241 -5.36 -16.00 2.85
N CYS A 242 -6.11 -14.96 3.17
CA CYS A 242 -5.64 -13.59 3.06
C CYS A 242 -5.58 -12.90 4.42
N PHE A 243 -4.46 -12.25 4.69
CA PHE A 243 -4.23 -11.42 5.86
C PHE A 243 -4.33 -9.95 5.49
N ASP A 244 -5.18 -9.20 6.18
CA ASP A 244 -5.22 -7.74 6.11
C ASP A 244 -4.28 -7.14 7.18
N PRO A 245 -3.14 -6.53 6.79
CA PRO A 245 -2.20 -5.98 7.75
C PRO A 245 -2.72 -4.74 8.50
N LEU A 246 -3.74 -4.05 7.98
CA LEU A 246 -4.34 -2.89 8.64
C LEU A 246 -5.41 -3.32 9.65
N ALA A 247 -6.25 -4.29 9.28
CA ALA A 247 -7.29 -4.81 10.14
C ALA A 247 -6.79 -5.90 11.11
N HIS A 248 -5.57 -6.41 10.92
CA HIS A 248 -5.02 -7.57 11.63
C HIS A 248 -5.99 -8.76 11.63
N SER A 249 -6.58 -9.05 10.48
CA SER A 249 -7.61 -10.09 10.36
C SER A 249 -7.31 -11.03 9.21
N TRP A 250 -7.69 -12.30 9.40
CA TRP A 250 -7.57 -13.37 8.41
C TRP A 250 -8.92 -13.71 7.80
N ARG A 251 -8.90 -14.08 6.52
CA ARG A 251 -10.05 -14.68 5.83
C ARG A 251 -9.58 -15.81 4.92
N SER A 252 -10.46 -16.77 4.71
CA SER A 252 -10.28 -17.81 3.71
C SER A 252 -10.81 -17.32 2.36
N LEU A 253 -10.07 -17.61 1.31
CA LEU A 253 -10.49 -17.50 -0.09
C LEU A 253 -10.76 -18.91 -0.63
N SER A 254 -11.22 -19.02 -1.87
CA SER A 254 -11.39 -20.30 -2.54
C SER A 254 -10.11 -21.11 -2.56
N CYS A 255 -10.21 -22.32 -2.03
CA CYS A 255 -9.14 -23.29 -1.99
C CYS A 255 -8.62 -23.62 -3.40
N LEU A 256 -7.35 -24.02 -3.47
CA LEU A 256 -6.77 -24.56 -4.69
C LEU A 256 -7.61 -25.75 -5.19
N PRO A 257 -7.77 -25.93 -6.52
CA PRO A 257 -8.55 -27.04 -7.09
C PRO A 257 -7.97 -28.41 -6.72
N PHE A 258 -6.67 -28.47 -6.42
CA PHE A 258 -5.93 -29.67 -6.01
C PHE A 258 -4.89 -29.32 -4.93
N ALA A 259 -4.44 -30.32 -4.18
CA ALA A 259 -3.34 -30.15 -3.21
C ALA A 259 -2.01 -30.09 -3.97
N VAL A 260 -1.21 -29.06 -3.74
CA VAL A 260 0.10 -28.89 -4.38
C VAL A 260 1.05 -28.11 -3.48
N SER A 261 2.28 -28.60 -3.36
CA SER A 261 3.38 -27.92 -2.66
C SER A 261 4.50 -27.57 -3.63
N LYS A 262 5.52 -26.85 -3.16
CA LYS A 262 6.71 -26.48 -3.95
C LYS A 262 6.39 -25.75 -5.26
N HIS A 263 5.22 -25.12 -5.33
CA HIS A 263 4.75 -24.37 -6.49
C HIS A 263 5.31 -22.95 -6.44
N GLY A 264 5.31 -22.27 -7.58
CA GLY A 264 5.59 -20.86 -7.66
C GLY A 264 4.29 -20.05 -7.63
N LEU A 265 4.33 -18.85 -7.05
CA LEU A 265 3.20 -17.93 -6.99
C LEU A 265 3.67 -16.51 -7.32
N VAL A 266 2.86 -15.78 -8.09
CA VAL A 266 3.14 -14.39 -8.42
C VAL A 266 1.85 -13.62 -8.70
N VAL A 267 1.85 -12.32 -8.42
CA VAL A 267 0.79 -11.40 -8.83
C VAL A 267 1.31 -10.51 -9.94
N SER A 268 0.59 -10.47 -11.08
CA SER A 268 0.89 -9.54 -12.16
C SER A 268 0.54 -8.10 -11.75
N GLY A 269 1.10 -7.12 -12.45
CA GLY A 269 0.76 -5.72 -12.26
C GLY A 269 -0.71 -5.36 -12.54
N GLU A 270 -1.48 -6.27 -13.12
CA GLU A 270 -2.94 -6.18 -13.31
C GLU A 270 -3.74 -6.80 -12.15
N ASN A 271 -3.10 -7.12 -11.02
CA ASN A 271 -3.73 -7.71 -9.85
C ASN A 271 -4.30 -9.12 -10.09
N VAL A 272 -3.66 -9.90 -10.98
CA VAL A 272 -4.00 -11.29 -11.25
C VAL A 272 -2.97 -12.20 -10.62
N LEU A 273 -3.43 -13.14 -9.79
CA LEU A 273 -2.58 -14.11 -9.10
C LEU A 273 -2.42 -15.35 -9.99
N TYR A 274 -1.18 -15.78 -10.19
CA TYR A 274 -0.82 -16.99 -10.94
C TYR A 274 -0.10 -17.98 -10.04
N LEU A 275 -0.47 -19.24 -10.14
CA LEU A 275 0.22 -20.38 -9.52
C LEU A 275 0.73 -21.30 -10.62
N ALA A 276 2.01 -21.67 -10.59
CA ALA A 276 2.62 -22.54 -11.58
C ALA A 276 3.42 -23.67 -10.95
N GLY A 277 3.34 -24.85 -11.55
CA GLY A 277 4.15 -26.01 -11.15
C GLY A 277 3.81 -26.54 -9.76
N GLY A 278 4.80 -27.18 -9.15
CA GLY A 278 4.72 -27.83 -7.86
C GLY A 278 4.72 -29.35 -7.93
N GLU A 279 4.42 -29.96 -6.80
CA GLU A 279 4.40 -31.40 -6.58
C GLU A 279 3.08 -31.81 -5.92
N PHE A 280 2.44 -32.83 -6.46
CA PHE A 280 1.24 -33.42 -5.87
C PHE A 280 1.61 -34.30 -4.67
N PRO A 281 0.66 -34.64 -3.77
CA PRO A 281 0.93 -35.49 -2.60
C PRO A 281 1.48 -36.89 -2.92
N ASP A 282 1.33 -37.36 -4.16
CA ASP A 282 1.89 -38.64 -4.62
C ASP A 282 3.33 -38.52 -5.15
N GLY A 283 3.94 -37.33 -5.07
CA GLY A 283 5.28 -37.02 -5.56
C GLY A 283 5.33 -36.65 -7.05
N THR A 284 4.19 -36.64 -7.75
CA THR A 284 4.15 -36.30 -9.18
C THR A 284 4.38 -34.80 -9.37
N VAL A 285 5.40 -34.45 -10.13
CA VAL A 285 5.70 -33.05 -10.50
C VAL A 285 4.74 -32.59 -11.61
N THR A 286 4.15 -31.41 -11.45
CA THR A 286 3.13 -30.89 -12.37
C THR A 286 3.66 -29.79 -13.30
N ARG A 287 2.97 -29.66 -14.44
CA ARG A 287 3.15 -28.59 -15.43
C ARG A 287 2.05 -27.52 -15.37
N CYS A 288 1.13 -27.62 -14.41
CA CYS A 288 -0.07 -26.79 -14.38
C CYS A 288 0.26 -25.31 -14.19
N LEU A 289 -0.57 -24.46 -14.79
CA LEU A 289 -0.66 -23.04 -14.51
C LEU A 289 -2.12 -22.75 -14.21
N CYS A 290 -2.39 -22.12 -13.08
CA CYS A 290 -3.72 -21.67 -12.69
C CYS A 290 -3.67 -20.16 -12.43
N ARG A 291 -4.75 -19.45 -12.74
CA ARG A 291 -4.96 -18.08 -12.27
C ARG A 291 -6.13 -18.01 -11.31
N TYR A 292 -6.07 -17.09 -10.36
CA TYR A 292 -7.16 -16.81 -9.44
C TYR A 292 -7.87 -15.51 -9.84
N ASP A 293 -9.20 -15.57 -9.91
CA ASP A 293 -10.07 -14.42 -10.14
C ASP A 293 -10.57 -13.89 -8.79
N PRO A 294 -10.10 -12.73 -8.31
CA PRO A 294 -10.50 -12.18 -7.02
C PRO A 294 -11.94 -11.62 -7.01
N VAL A 295 -12.58 -11.43 -8.17
CA VAL A 295 -13.96 -10.94 -8.25
C VAL A 295 -14.94 -12.09 -8.07
N LEU A 296 -14.65 -13.24 -8.70
CA LEU A 296 -15.47 -14.45 -8.62
C LEU A 296 -15.08 -15.37 -7.46
N ASP A 297 -13.90 -15.15 -6.86
CA ASP A 297 -13.30 -16.06 -5.87
C ASP A 297 -13.16 -17.48 -6.44
N GLU A 298 -12.54 -17.61 -7.62
CA GLU A 298 -12.42 -18.89 -8.34
C GLU A 298 -11.06 -19.06 -9.03
N TRP A 299 -10.56 -20.31 -9.06
CA TRP A 299 -9.36 -20.70 -9.78
C TRP A 299 -9.69 -21.23 -11.17
N HIS A 300 -8.90 -20.80 -12.15
CA HIS A 300 -9.05 -21.18 -13.56
C HIS A 300 -7.76 -21.78 -14.10
N ASP A 301 -7.86 -22.90 -14.79
CA ASP A 301 -6.73 -23.53 -15.47
C ASP A 301 -6.34 -22.76 -16.73
N LEU A 302 -5.03 -22.69 -16.97
CA LEU A 302 -4.42 -22.06 -18.13
C LEU A 302 -3.54 -23.07 -18.87
N ALA A 303 -2.94 -22.64 -19.98
CA ALA A 303 -2.05 -23.50 -20.75
C ALA A 303 -0.87 -23.97 -19.87
N PRO A 304 -0.58 -25.28 -19.86
CA PRO A 304 0.48 -25.82 -19.03
C PRO A 304 1.87 -25.52 -19.62
N MET A 305 2.89 -25.54 -18.76
CA MET A 305 4.31 -25.50 -19.17
C MET A 305 4.66 -26.70 -20.05
N SER A 306 5.74 -26.58 -20.83
CA SER A 306 6.22 -27.68 -21.67
C SER A 306 6.86 -28.80 -20.85
N ARG A 307 7.51 -28.47 -19.72
CA ARG A 307 8.09 -29.41 -18.76
C ARG A 307 7.43 -29.25 -17.38
N PRO A 308 7.26 -30.35 -16.61
CA PRO A 308 6.85 -30.26 -15.22
C PRO A 308 7.96 -29.63 -14.38
N ARG A 309 7.60 -28.85 -13.36
CA ARG A 309 8.56 -28.13 -12.50
C ARG A 309 8.05 -28.05 -11.06
N SER A 310 8.80 -28.57 -10.10
CA SER A 310 8.66 -28.24 -8.67
C SER A 310 9.87 -27.43 -8.21
N GLU A 311 9.75 -26.73 -7.07
CA GLU A 311 10.82 -25.91 -6.50
C GLU A 311 11.37 -24.84 -7.47
N LEU A 312 10.52 -24.36 -8.38
CA LEU A 312 10.86 -23.37 -9.39
C LEU A 312 10.84 -21.94 -8.80
N GLY A 313 11.57 -21.05 -9.45
CA GLY A 313 11.33 -19.61 -9.30
C GLY A 313 10.20 -19.17 -10.24
N LEU A 314 9.25 -18.38 -9.72
CA LEU A 314 8.21 -17.73 -10.53
C LEU A 314 8.26 -16.22 -10.35
N ALA A 315 8.28 -15.46 -11.45
CA ALA A 315 8.28 -13.99 -11.40
C ALA A 315 7.52 -13.39 -12.59
N THR A 316 6.94 -12.21 -12.37
CA THR A 316 6.29 -11.41 -13.43
C THR A 316 7.23 -10.31 -13.89
N LEU A 317 7.41 -10.21 -15.20
CA LEU A 317 8.22 -9.17 -15.81
C LEU A 317 7.61 -8.73 -17.14
N ASP A 318 7.30 -7.44 -17.24
CA ASP A 318 6.79 -6.77 -18.44
C ASP A 318 5.60 -7.47 -19.11
N GLY A 319 4.61 -7.87 -18.30
CA GLY A 319 3.36 -8.50 -18.71
C GLY A 319 3.43 -10.02 -18.86
N TYR A 320 4.60 -10.63 -18.68
CA TYR A 320 4.81 -12.07 -18.81
C TYR A 320 5.09 -12.72 -17.46
N VAL A 321 4.78 -14.02 -17.34
CA VAL A 321 5.17 -14.85 -16.19
C VAL A 321 6.35 -15.72 -16.60
N TYR A 322 7.41 -15.75 -15.81
CA TYR A 322 8.62 -16.54 -16.07
C TYR A 322 8.76 -17.65 -15.05
N ALA A 323 8.84 -18.88 -15.53
CA ALA A 323 9.15 -20.08 -14.76
C ALA A 323 10.62 -20.43 -14.94
N VAL A 324 11.39 -20.34 -13.85
CA VAL A 324 12.86 -20.41 -13.86
C VAL A 324 13.34 -21.62 -13.08
N GLY A 325 14.09 -22.50 -13.74
CA GLY A 325 14.71 -23.67 -13.12
C GLY A 325 13.70 -24.65 -12.51
N GLY A 326 14.07 -25.22 -11.36
CA GLY A 326 13.28 -26.22 -10.64
C GLY A 326 13.69 -27.66 -10.94
N TRP A 327 12.86 -28.60 -10.51
CA TRP A 327 13.04 -30.04 -10.66
C TRP A 327 11.92 -30.63 -11.51
N ASP A 328 12.25 -31.47 -12.49
CA ASP A 328 11.25 -32.10 -13.38
C ASP A 328 10.81 -33.51 -12.95
N GLY A 329 11.24 -33.96 -11.77
CA GLY A 329 11.09 -35.34 -11.31
C GLY A 329 12.34 -36.19 -11.51
N SER A 330 13.32 -35.74 -12.29
CA SER A 330 14.55 -36.48 -12.58
C SER A 330 15.81 -35.63 -12.63
N ASN A 331 15.72 -34.37 -13.06
CA ASN A 331 16.85 -33.47 -13.25
C ASN A 331 16.52 -32.06 -12.77
N ARG A 332 17.57 -31.37 -12.31
CA ARG A 332 17.53 -29.91 -12.11
C ARG A 332 17.51 -29.23 -13.46
N LEU A 333 16.64 -28.25 -13.62
CA LEU A 333 16.43 -27.57 -14.89
C LEU A 333 17.27 -26.30 -14.97
N THR A 334 17.95 -26.13 -16.10
CA THR A 334 18.49 -24.85 -16.57
C THR A 334 17.45 -24.05 -17.35
N ASP A 335 16.43 -24.74 -17.87
CA ASP A 335 15.45 -24.18 -18.78
C ASP A 335 14.66 -23.06 -18.11
N VAL A 336 14.30 -22.07 -18.91
CA VAL A 336 13.40 -21.00 -18.51
C VAL A 336 12.29 -20.87 -19.55
N GLU A 337 11.06 -20.79 -19.06
CA GLU A 337 9.88 -20.62 -19.91
C GLU A 337 9.17 -19.33 -19.54
N ARG A 338 8.66 -18.65 -20.56
CA ARG A 338 7.88 -17.42 -20.43
C ARG A 338 6.47 -17.66 -20.92
N TYR A 339 5.49 -17.38 -20.06
CA TYR A 339 4.06 -17.41 -20.37
C TYR A 339 3.56 -16.03 -20.79
N ASP A 340 2.82 -15.99 -21.89
CA ASP A 340 2.09 -14.82 -22.36
C ASP A 340 0.59 -14.96 -22.05
N PRO A 341 0.05 -14.17 -21.09
CA PRO A 341 -1.37 -14.19 -20.75
C PRO A 341 -2.31 -13.85 -21.92
N ARG A 342 -1.83 -13.12 -22.94
CA ARG A 342 -2.66 -12.69 -24.08
C ARG A 342 -2.87 -13.83 -25.07
N THR A 343 -1.87 -14.67 -25.26
CA THR A 343 -1.92 -15.82 -26.17
C THR A 343 -2.21 -17.13 -25.45
N ASN A 344 -2.18 -17.13 -24.11
CA ASN A 344 -2.32 -18.31 -23.27
C ASN A 344 -1.35 -19.42 -23.71
N ALA A 345 -0.07 -19.07 -23.84
CA ALA A 345 0.97 -19.96 -24.33
C ALA A 345 2.31 -19.71 -23.65
N TRP A 346 3.07 -20.79 -23.48
CA TRP A 346 4.45 -20.76 -23.01
C TRP A 346 5.41 -20.78 -24.19
N SER A 347 6.51 -20.04 -24.08
CA SER A 347 7.64 -20.04 -25.02
C SER A 347 8.95 -20.20 -24.25
N PRO A 348 9.90 -21.02 -24.72
CA PRO A 348 11.22 -21.08 -24.10
C PRO A 348 11.98 -19.76 -24.32
N VAL A 349 12.84 -19.42 -23.36
CA VAL A 349 13.84 -18.34 -23.47
C VAL A 349 15.23 -18.89 -23.16
N ALA A 350 16.27 -18.06 -23.21
CA ALA A 350 17.63 -18.49 -22.91
C ALA A 350 17.71 -19.21 -21.55
N SER A 351 18.39 -20.35 -21.55
CA SER A 351 18.58 -21.16 -20.35
C SER A 351 19.68 -20.58 -19.46
N MET A 352 19.55 -20.79 -18.16
CA MET A 352 20.59 -20.48 -17.19
C MET A 352 21.84 -21.35 -17.43
N GLU A 353 22.99 -20.90 -16.93
CA GLU A 353 24.23 -21.69 -17.01
C GLU A 353 24.23 -22.88 -16.04
N LEU A 354 23.50 -22.75 -14.93
CA LEU A 354 23.42 -23.73 -13.85
C LEU A 354 21.96 -24.10 -13.55
N GLY A 355 21.68 -25.40 -13.53
CA GLY A 355 20.39 -25.92 -13.14
C GLY A 355 20.28 -25.96 -11.62
N LEU A 356 19.19 -25.44 -11.07
CA LEU A 356 19.02 -25.25 -9.62
C LEU A 356 17.57 -25.42 -9.19
N THR A 357 17.37 -25.74 -7.91
CA THR A 357 16.06 -25.78 -7.24
C THR A 357 15.98 -24.78 -6.11
N SER A 358 14.77 -24.39 -5.73
CA SER A 358 14.50 -23.45 -4.64
C SER A 358 15.28 -22.12 -4.74
N PRO A 359 15.40 -21.46 -5.92
CA PRO A 359 16.01 -20.14 -6.02
C PRO A 359 15.15 -19.06 -5.39
N ALA A 360 15.81 -18.00 -4.92
CA ALA A 360 15.13 -16.74 -4.61
C ALA A 360 15.10 -15.88 -5.89
N ILE A 361 13.91 -15.62 -6.43
CA ILE A 361 13.74 -14.90 -7.70
C ILE A 361 13.03 -13.54 -7.51
N ALA A 362 13.49 -12.53 -8.22
CA ALA A 362 12.85 -11.22 -8.25
C ALA A 362 12.95 -10.56 -9.63
N ALA A 363 11.89 -9.85 -10.03
CA ALA A 363 11.92 -8.96 -11.19
C ALA A 363 12.16 -7.52 -10.73
N CYS A 364 13.26 -6.91 -11.18
CA CYS A 364 13.62 -5.54 -10.81
C CYS A 364 14.21 -4.81 -12.01
N GLN A 365 13.88 -3.53 -12.19
CA GLN A 365 14.43 -2.66 -13.24
C GLN A 365 14.39 -3.27 -14.67
N GLY A 366 13.35 -4.03 -14.99
CA GLY A 366 13.18 -4.65 -16.30
C GLY A 366 13.97 -5.94 -16.54
N LYS A 367 14.52 -6.54 -15.49
CA LYS A 367 15.35 -7.75 -15.55
C LYS A 367 14.91 -8.77 -14.50
N LEU A 368 15.21 -10.05 -14.72
CA LEU A 368 15.03 -11.09 -13.70
C LEU A 368 16.35 -11.33 -12.99
N TYR A 369 16.29 -11.53 -11.68
CA TYR A 369 17.41 -11.86 -10.83
C TYR A 369 17.12 -13.19 -10.14
N VAL A 370 18.05 -14.12 -10.27
CA VAL A 370 18.01 -15.45 -9.66
C VAL A 370 19.16 -15.52 -8.67
N CYS A 371 18.83 -15.60 -7.39
CA CYS A 371 19.77 -15.55 -6.29
C CYS A 371 19.74 -16.88 -5.52
N GLY A 372 20.90 -17.52 -5.40
CA GLY A 372 21.05 -18.77 -4.67
C GLY A 372 20.29 -19.94 -5.28
N GLY A 373 19.82 -20.83 -4.41
CA GLY A 373 19.21 -22.12 -4.78
C GLY A 373 20.14 -23.30 -4.49
N ALA A 374 19.61 -24.51 -4.66
CA ALA A 374 20.33 -25.76 -4.45
C ALA A 374 20.80 -26.35 -5.77
N ILE A 375 22.11 -26.59 -5.87
CA ILE A 375 22.77 -27.19 -7.05
C ILE A 375 23.18 -28.66 -6.82
N LEU A 376 23.40 -29.05 -5.55
CA LEU A 376 23.79 -30.39 -5.15
C LEU A 376 22.60 -31.20 -4.61
N GLU A 377 22.75 -32.51 -4.57
CA GLU A 377 21.72 -33.44 -4.03
C GLU A 377 21.43 -33.21 -2.55
N ASP A 378 22.44 -32.81 -1.77
CA ASP A 378 22.30 -32.57 -0.34
C ASP A 378 21.52 -31.29 0.00
N GLY A 379 21.08 -30.52 -1.01
CA GLY A 379 20.28 -29.30 -0.83
C GLY A 379 21.08 -28.05 -0.48
N ASP A 380 22.42 -28.16 -0.49
CA ASP A 380 23.34 -27.07 -0.19
C ASP A 380 23.11 -25.86 -1.10
N GLY A 381 22.97 -24.70 -0.44
CA GLY A 381 22.77 -23.43 -1.10
C GLY A 381 24.02 -22.93 -1.82
N THR A 382 23.82 -22.22 -2.93
CA THR A 382 24.89 -21.48 -3.62
C THR A 382 24.81 -19.98 -3.34
N GLU A 383 25.93 -19.27 -3.50
CA GLU A 383 26.04 -17.82 -3.51
C GLU A 383 25.88 -17.20 -4.92
N CYS A 384 25.66 -18.03 -5.95
CA CYS A 384 25.52 -17.58 -7.34
C CYS A 384 24.33 -16.63 -7.53
N VAL A 385 24.56 -15.60 -8.35
CA VAL A 385 23.55 -14.61 -8.72
C VAL A 385 23.60 -14.44 -10.23
N GLN A 386 22.47 -14.74 -10.88
CA GLN A 386 22.33 -14.65 -12.32
C GLN A 386 21.25 -13.62 -12.67
N MET A 387 21.51 -12.80 -13.68
CA MET A 387 20.56 -11.81 -14.16
C MET A 387 20.22 -12.07 -15.62
N TYR A 388 18.92 -12.16 -15.92
CA TYR A 388 18.41 -12.32 -17.27
C TYR A 388 17.90 -10.99 -17.82
N ASP A 389 18.36 -10.65 -19.02
CA ASP A 389 17.87 -9.52 -19.79
C ASP A 389 16.93 -10.00 -20.90
N PRO A 390 15.62 -9.72 -20.82
CA PRO A 390 14.66 -10.17 -21.83
C PRO A 390 14.82 -9.49 -23.19
N HIS A 391 15.56 -8.38 -23.29
CA HIS A 391 15.75 -7.67 -24.56
C HIS A 391 16.83 -8.34 -25.41
N THR A 392 17.86 -8.86 -24.77
CA THR A 392 18.96 -9.57 -25.44
C THR A 392 18.81 -11.08 -25.40
N ASP A 393 17.88 -11.59 -24.59
CA ASP A 393 17.70 -13.02 -24.33
C ASP A 393 19.01 -13.68 -23.85
N THR A 394 19.64 -13.06 -22.84
CA THR A 394 20.93 -13.50 -22.31
C THR A 394 21.00 -13.42 -20.79
N TRP A 395 21.83 -14.28 -20.21
CA TRP A 395 22.18 -14.28 -18.80
C TRP A 395 23.54 -13.60 -18.55
N GLU A 396 23.66 -12.89 -17.43
CA GLU A 396 24.89 -12.30 -16.91
C GLU A 396 25.12 -12.80 -15.48
N GLN A 397 26.34 -13.26 -15.17
CA GLN A 397 26.74 -13.53 -13.80
C GLN A 397 27.01 -12.20 -13.06
N LEU A 398 26.43 -12.06 -11.88
CA LEU A 398 26.59 -10.89 -11.02
C LEU A 398 27.46 -11.20 -9.79
N PRO A 399 27.90 -10.16 -9.04
CA PRO A 399 28.59 -10.37 -7.78
C PRO A 399 27.82 -11.29 -6.84
N HIS A 400 28.54 -12.25 -6.25
CA HIS A 400 27.98 -13.27 -5.37
C HIS A 400 27.31 -12.68 -4.13
N MET A 401 26.30 -13.38 -3.62
CA MET A 401 25.74 -13.13 -2.29
C MET A 401 26.81 -13.30 -1.21
N ILE A 402 26.61 -12.67 -0.05
CA ILE A 402 27.50 -12.84 1.11
C ILE A 402 27.30 -14.21 1.73
N ILE A 403 26.05 -14.73 1.71
CA ILE A 403 25.68 -16.02 2.32
C ILE A 403 25.17 -16.98 1.23
N PRO A 404 25.79 -18.15 1.04
CA PRO A 404 25.29 -19.17 0.11
C PRO A 404 24.05 -19.87 0.65
N ARG A 405 22.93 -19.84 -0.09
CA ARG A 405 21.64 -20.31 0.46
C ARG A 405 20.65 -20.81 -0.57
N SER A 406 19.83 -21.76 -0.14
CA SER A 406 18.68 -22.30 -0.89
C SER A 406 17.38 -22.03 -0.12
N GLY A 407 16.24 -22.01 -0.82
CA GLY A 407 14.91 -21.82 -0.23
C GLY A 407 14.75 -20.51 0.55
N SER A 408 15.50 -19.48 0.15
CA SER A 408 15.30 -18.11 0.62
C SER A 408 14.11 -17.49 -0.09
N ALA A 409 13.45 -16.54 0.58
CA ALA A 409 12.46 -15.70 -0.07
C ALA A 409 13.14 -14.48 -0.72
N ALA A 410 12.60 -14.01 -1.85
CA ALA A 410 13.04 -12.81 -2.54
C ALA A 410 11.89 -11.81 -2.69
N ALA A 411 12.17 -10.53 -2.46
CA ALA A 411 11.21 -9.47 -2.67
C ALA A 411 11.90 -8.17 -3.09
N VAL A 412 11.19 -7.34 -3.86
CA VAL A 412 11.70 -6.03 -4.29
C VAL A 412 11.02 -4.93 -3.49
N LEU A 413 11.82 -4.13 -2.79
CA LEU A 413 11.35 -2.97 -2.03
C LEU A 413 12.19 -1.76 -2.40
N HIS A 414 11.54 -0.68 -2.83
CA HIS A 414 12.18 0.58 -3.24
C HIS A 414 13.30 0.40 -4.29
N GLY A 415 13.12 -0.55 -5.22
CA GLY A 415 14.08 -0.84 -6.29
C GLY A 415 15.31 -1.66 -5.85
N LEU A 416 15.35 -2.11 -4.60
CA LEU A 416 16.37 -3.00 -4.05
C LEU A 416 15.81 -4.41 -3.89
N ILE A 417 16.65 -5.42 -4.09
CA ILE A 417 16.27 -6.84 -4.01
C ILE A 417 16.67 -7.38 -2.66
N TYR A 418 15.72 -7.84 -1.86
CA TYR A 418 15.96 -8.42 -0.55
C TYR A 418 15.90 -9.94 -0.63
N ILE A 419 16.93 -10.61 -0.13
CA ILE A 419 17.01 -12.06 -0.01
C ILE A 419 16.96 -12.41 1.48
N ILE A 420 15.92 -13.14 1.87
CA ILE A 420 15.46 -13.27 3.26
C ILE A 420 15.46 -14.75 3.68
N GLY A 421 16.16 -15.06 4.77
CA GLY A 421 16.20 -16.42 5.31
C GLY A 421 16.89 -17.42 4.38
N GLY A 422 16.52 -18.69 4.49
CA GLY A 422 17.02 -19.81 3.70
C GLY A 422 17.84 -20.82 4.51
N TRP A 423 18.27 -21.88 3.83
CA TRP A 423 19.19 -22.87 4.36
C TRP A 423 20.62 -22.55 3.91
N HIS A 424 21.54 -22.43 4.87
CA HIS A 424 22.97 -22.25 4.60
C HIS A 424 23.71 -23.56 4.86
N ALA A 425 24.50 -24.01 3.87
CA ALA A 425 25.17 -25.31 3.84
C ALA A 425 26.02 -25.62 5.09
N SER A 426 26.57 -24.61 5.79
CA SER A 426 27.46 -24.83 6.93
C SER A 426 26.93 -24.39 8.30
N THR A 427 25.73 -23.81 8.41
CA THR A 427 25.25 -23.22 9.70
C THR A 427 23.76 -23.41 10.01
N GLU A 428 23.05 -24.33 9.34
CA GLU A 428 21.59 -24.53 9.49
C GLU A 428 20.77 -23.32 8.99
N ASN A 429 19.45 -23.30 9.23
CA ASN A 429 18.53 -22.24 8.82
C ASN A 429 19.04 -20.86 9.27
N THR A 430 18.92 -19.85 8.40
CA THR A 430 19.37 -18.49 8.71
C THR A 430 18.20 -17.53 8.94
N ASN A 431 18.41 -16.56 9.81
CA ASN A 431 17.54 -15.39 9.97
C ASN A 431 18.14 -14.13 9.30
N LYS A 432 19.25 -14.27 8.56
CA LYS A 432 19.95 -13.17 7.91
C LYS A 432 19.19 -12.69 6.68
N VAL A 433 19.34 -11.39 6.43
CA VAL A 433 18.73 -10.70 5.30
C VAL A 433 19.80 -9.85 4.63
N GLU A 434 19.89 -9.99 3.32
CA GLU A 434 20.79 -9.21 2.48
C GLU A 434 19.96 -8.44 1.46
N LYS A 435 20.34 -7.20 1.19
CA LYS A 435 19.78 -6.42 0.08
C LYS A 435 20.84 -6.22 -0.99
N PHE A 436 20.42 -6.30 -2.23
CA PHE A 436 21.22 -6.04 -3.41
C PHE A 436 20.71 -4.78 -4.10
N ASP A 437 21.63 -3.88 -4.44
CA ASP A 437 21.35 -2.73 -5.29
C ASP A 437 21.73 -3.06 -6.75
N PRO A 438 20.76 -3.22 -7.67
CA PRO A 438 21.04 -3.51 -9.06
C PRO A 438 21.83 -2.42 -9.81
N ARG A 439 21.79 -1.17 -9.33
CA ARG A 439 22.46 -0.02 -9.98
C ARG A 439 23.94 -0.01 -9.69
N THR A 440 24.32 -0.27 -8.44
CA THR A 440 25.73 -0.32 -8.01
C THR A 440 26.31 -1.73 -8.08
N LYS A 441 25.45 -2.76 -8.22
CA LYS A 441 25.79 -4.18 -8.16
C LYS A 441 26.48 -4.57 -6.83
N THR A 442 26.00 -4.03 -5.71
CA THR A 442 26.58 -4.28 -4.38
C THR A 442 25.57 -4.92 -3.43
N TRP A 443 26.09 -5.80 -2.56
CA TRP A 443 25.36 -6.44 -1.48
C TRP A 443 25.58 -5.73 -0.15
N GLU A 444 24.55 -5.64 0.67
CA GLU A 444 24.60 -5.10 2.03
C GLU A 444 23.72 -5.95 2.96
N THR A 445 24.23 -6.28 4.14
CA THR A 445 23.44 -6.96 5.17
C THR A 445 22.55 -5.96 5.91
N VAL A 446 21.27 -6.30 6.10
CA VAL A 446 20.34 -5.53 6.93
C VAL A 446 20.04 -6.26 8.24
N THR A 447 19.23 -5.65 9.10
CA THR A 447 18.84 -6.26 10.37
C THR A 447 18.23 -7.65 10.14
N SER A 448 18.64 -8.61 10.97
CA SER A 448 18.18 -10.00 10.90
C SER A 448 16.73 -10.12 11.37
N MET A 449 16.00 -11.11 10.84
CA MET A 449 14.68 -11.49 11.34
C MET A 449 14.75 -11.95 12.80
N CYS A 450 13.61 -11.93 13.48
CA CYS A 450 13.47 -12.46 14.83
C CYS A 450 13.69 -13.98 14.86
N GLU A 451 13.20 -14.69 13.84
CA GLU A 451 13.26 -16.16 13.75
C GLU A 451 14.03 -16.61 12.50
N ARG A 452 14.65 -17.80 12.56
CA ARG A 452 15.29 -18.44 11.41
C ARG A 452 14.20 -19.07 10.54
N ARG A 453 14.27 -18.93 9.22
CA ARG A 453 13.21 -19.43 8.33
C ARG A 453 13.80 -20.02 7.07
N TYR A 454 13.37 -21.23 6.74
CA TYR A 454 13.59 -21.89 5.45
C TYR A 454 12.25 -22.05 4.71
N ARG A 455 12.25 -21.77 3.40
CA ARG A 455 11.06 -21.74 2.53
C ARG A 455 9.88 -20.90 3.08
N PRO A 456 10.11 -19.67 3.60
CA PRO A 456 9.02 -18.80 4.00
C PRO A 456 8.33 -18.16 2.78
N GLY A 457 7.10 -17.70 2.97
CA GLY A 457 6.42 -16.80 2.04
C GLY A 457 6.79 -15.34 2.32
N VAL A 458 6.90 -14.51 1.28
CA VAL A 458 7.15 -13.07 1.42
C VAL A 458 6.18 -12.24 0.58
N ALA A 459 5.77 -11.09 1.09
CA ALA A 459 4.99 -10.10 0.33
C ALA A 459 5.40 -8.67 0.70
N VAL A 460 5.24 -7.75 -0.25
CA VAL A 460 5.45 -6.31 -0.03
C VAL A 460 4.10 -5.63 -0.01
N VAL A 461 3.76 -5.00 1.12
CA VAL A 461 2.51 -4.22 1.29
C VAL A 461 2.87 -2.91 1.98
N ASP A 462 2.34 -1.80 1.46
CA ASP A 462 2.52 -0.45 2.03
C ASP A 462 3.98 -0.10 2.36
N SER A 463 4.90 -0.34 1.42
CA SER A 463 6.35 -0.07 1.56
C SER A 463 7.03 -0.84 2.70
N LYS A 464 6.45 -1.95 3.14
CA LYS A 464 7.02 -2.86 4.14
C LYS A 464 7.07 -4.28 3.61
N LEU A 465 8.04 -5.03 4.10
CA LEU A 465 8.20 -6.45 3.80
C LEU A 465 7.54 -7.26 4.91
N TYR A 466 6.73 -8.24 4.52
CA TYR A 466 6.10 -9.19 5.43
C TYR A 466 6.61 -10.59 5.08
N ILE A 467 7.10 -11.30 6.08
CA ILE A 467 7.56 -12.69 5.99
C ILE A 467 6.58 -13.56 6.79
N LEU A 468 6.16 -14.67 6.19
CA LEU A 468 5.14 -15.57 6.74
C LEU A 468 5.65 -17.00 6.69
N GLY A 469 5.38 -17.75 7.75
CA GLY A 469 5.67 -19.19 7.79
C GLY A 469 7.12 -19.56 7.55
N GLY A 470 7.31 -20.72 6.93
CA GLY A 470 8.61 -21.37 6.80
C GLY A 470 8.87 -22.36 7.93
N GLU A 471 10.02 -23.02 7.87
CA GLU A 471 10.45 -24.01 8.86
C GLU A 471 11.78 -23.63 9.52
N ASP A 472 12.00 -24.10 10.75
CA ASP A 472 13.28 -24.08 11.47
C ASP A 472 13.68 -25.52 11.83
N GLY A 473 14.60 -26.10 11.07
CA GLY A 473 14.86 -27.53 11.10
C GLY A 473 13.68 -28.37 10.55
N TRP A 474 13.64 -29.65 10.94
CA TRP A 474 12.75 -30.64 10.30
C TRP A 474 11.35 -30.78 10.94
N GLU A 475 11.15 -30.28 12.16
CA GLU A 475 9.91 -30.52 12.92
C GLU A 475 9.16 -29.23 13.29
N HIS A 476 9.76 -28.06 13.09
CA HIS A 476 9.20 -26.78 13.51
C HIS A 476 8.72 -25.97 12.29
N PHE A 477 7.41 -25.82 12.17
CA PHE A 477 6.75 -25.00 11.16
C PHE A 477 6.25 -23.72 11.81
N HIS A 478 6.69 -22.56 11.30
CA HIS A 478 6.27 -21.27 11.81
C HIS A 478 4.84 -20.94 11.36
N ASP A 479 4.05 -20.40 12.27
CA ASP A 479 2.83 -19.64 11.98
C ASP A 479 3.08 -18.12 12.09
N THR A 480 4.21 -17.70 12.61
CA THR A 480 4.48 -16.31 12.95
C THR A 480 4.66 -15.44 11.69
N ILE A 481 4.20 -14.18 11.80
CA ILE A 481 4.35 -13.14 10.78
C ILE A 481 5.29 -12.05 11.31
N GLU A 482 6.33 -11.73 10.55
CA GLU A 482 7.20 -10.59 10.86
C GLU A 482 7.12 -9.54 9.76
N CYS A 483 7.22 -8.28 10.17
CA CYS A 483 7.22 -7.10 9.31
C CYS A 483 8.54 -6.37 9.44
N TYR A 484 9.21 -6.13 8.33
CA TYR A 484 10.39 -5.27 8.23
C TYR A 484 10.00 -3.86 7.80
N ASN A 485 10.47 -2.89 8.58
CA ASN A 485 10.37 -1.48 8.24
C ASN A 485 11.74 -0.98 7.71
N PRO A 486 11.85 -0.58 6.43
CA PRO A 486 13.10 -0.08 5.87
C PRO A 486 13.56 1.23 6.51
N ASP A 487 12.64 2.08 6.98
CA ASP A 487 12.97 3.40 7.53
C ASP A 487 13.68 3.32 8.88
N THR A 488 13.29 2.32 9.69
CA THR A 488 13.90 2.06 11.00
C THR A 488 14.93 0.93 10.95
N ASN A 489 15.01 0.21 9.83
CA ASN A 489 15.80 -1.00 9.67
C ASN A 489 15.54 -2.03 10.81
N THR A 490 14.27 -2.31 11.10
CA THR A 490 13.89 -3.24 12.18
C THR A 490 12.83 -4.25 11.74
N TRP A 491 12.93 -5.46 12.27
CA TRP A 491 11.90 -6.50 12.18
C TRP A 491 11.04 -6.50 13.44
N THR A 492 9.74 -6.72 13.27
CA THR A 492 8.76 -6.79 14.36
C THR A 492 7.76 -7.89 14.08
N ARG A 493 7.37 -8.67 15.10
CA ARG A 493 6.30 -9.65 14.99
C ARG A 493 4.95 -8.93 14.97
N VAL A 494 4.12 -9.20 13.96
CA VAL A 494 2.86 -8.47 13.72
C VAL A 494 1.61 -9.34 13.72
N GLY A 495 1.77 -10.67 13.80
CA GLY A 495 0.67 -11.61 13.85
C GLY A 495 1.11 -13.06 13.74
N GLU A 496 0.12 -13.93 13.58
CA GLU A 496 0.25 -15.38 13.39
C GLU A 496 -0.75 -15.81 12.30
N MET A 497 -0.37 -16.79 11.49
CA MET A 497 -1.22 -17.50 10.54
C MET A 497 -2.15 -18.47 11.29
N LEU A 498 -3.19 -18.96 10.62
CA LEU A 498 -4.12 -19.93 11.21
C LEU A 498 -3.45 -21.28 11.51
N THR A 499 -2.40 -21.62 10.78
CA THR A 499 -1.64 -22.88 10.92
C THR A 499 -0.18 -22.64 10.52
N GLY A 500 0.76 -23.24 11.25
CA GLY A 500 2.18 -23.22 10.86
C GLY A 500 2.43 -24.05 9.61
N ARG A 501 3.17 -23.51 8.64
CA ARG A 501 3.43 -24.16 7.34
C ARG A 501 4.70 -23.67 6.66
N SER A 502 5.34 -24.54 5.88
CA SER A 502 6.50 -24.25 5.03
C SER A 502 6.12 -24.43 3.55
N TRP A 503 7.07 -24.21 2.64
CA TRP A 503 6.79 -24.15 1.19
C TRP A 503 5.67 -23.16 0.85
N LEU A 504 5.56 -22.13 1.68
CA LEU A 504 4.49 -21.16 1.61
C LEU A 504 4.80 -20.17 0.51
N SER A 505 3.84 -19.98 -0.38
CA SER A 505 3.89 -18.89 -1.34
C SER A 505 2.99 -17.76 -0.86
N CYS A 506 3.53 -16.54 -0.81
CA CYS A 506 2.77 -15.33 -0.48
C CYS A 506 2.85 -14.32 -1.62
N ALA A 507 1.77 -13.56 -1.81
CA ALA A 507 1.77 -12.43 -2.73
C ALA A 507 0.79 -11.33 -2.28
N PRO A 508 1.09 -10.05 -2.55
CA PRO A 508 0.16 -8.97 -2.27
C PRO A 508 -0.96 -8.95 -3.32
N LEU A 509 -2.21 -8.93 -2.87
CA LEU A 509 -3.39 -8.86 -3.73
C LEU A 509 -4.30 -7.73 -3.27
N ARG A 510 -4.82 -6.95 -4.21
CA ARG A 510 -5.84 -5.95 -3.94
C ARG A 510 -7.22 -6.56 -4.04
N VAL A 511 -8.02 -6.40 -3.01
CA VAL A 511 -9.39 -6.92 -2.94
C VAL A 511 -10.35 -5.82 -2.52
N LYS A 512 -11.63 -5.93 -2.90
CA LYS A 512 -12.67 -5.02 -2.41
C LYS A 512 -12.94 -5.30 -0.94
N LYS A 513 -13.10 -4.26 -0.12
CA LYS A 513 -13.47 -4.36 1.31
C LYS A 513 -14.79 -5.10 1.51
N GLU A 514 -15.71 -5.03 0.54
CA GLU A 514 -16.96 -5.81 0.55
C GLU A 514 -16.71 -7.32 0.52
N ILE A 515 -15.71 -7.81 -0.21
CA ILE A 515 -15.33 -9.24 -0.20
C ILE A 515 -14.84 -9.63 1.21
N LEU A 516 -14.20 -8.67 1.90
CA LEU A 516 -13.79 -8.82 3.29
C LEU A 516 -14.91 -8.51 4.31
N GLY A 517 -16.15 -8.21 3.89
CA GLY A 517 -17.21 -7.73 4.79
C GLY A 517 -18.60 -8.34 4.57
N ASN A 518 -18.88 -8.87 3.37
CA ASN A 518 -20.18 -9.41 2.99
C ASN A 518 -20.15 -10.94 3.00
N LEU A 519 -20.03 -11.50 4.21
CA LEU A 519 -20.63 -12.77 4.64
C LEU A 519 -20.71 -12.74 6.18
N ALA A 520 -21.28 -11.66 6.72
CA ALA A 520 -21.69 -11.60 8.11
C ALA A 520 -22.99 -12.42 8.28
N THR A 521 -22.86 -13.75 8.28
CA THR A 521 -23.74 -14.59 9.10
C THR A 521 -22.91 -15.06 10.29
N PRO A 522 -23.23 -14.60 11.52
CA PRO A 522 -22.70 -15.27 12.69
C PRO A 522 -23.26 -16.69 12.67
N MET A 523 -22.39 -17.70 12.56
CA MET A 523 -22.79 -19.04 12.95
C MET A 523 -23.06 -19.00 14.46
N SER A 524 -24.34 -19.14 14.79
CA SER A 524 -24.89 -19.32 16.13
C SER A 524 -24.42 -20.62 16.77
#